data_AF-A0AA36H4X3-F1
#
_entry.id   AF-A0AA36H4X3-F1
#
_cell.length_a   1.000
_cell.length_b   1.000
_cell.length_c   1.000
_cell.angle_alpha   90.00
_cell.angle_beta   90.00
_cell.angle_gamma   90.00
#
_symmetry.space_group_name_H-M   'P 1'
#
loop_
_entity.id
_entity.type
_entity.pdbx_description
1 polymer ?
#
loop_
_entity_poly.entity_id
_entity_poly.type
_entity_poly.pdbx_seq_one_letter_code
_entity_poly.pdbx_strand_id
1 'polypeptide(L)'
;MSINKDELVMGTENALVVDARVTGRPMSSIIHKFREILSSFDVISYKRGAAIIEMLRTVIGEKNFRKGLTSNIRTRLELQSFNVGLQIA
;
A
#
# COMPACT_ATOMS: atom_id res chain seq x y z
N MET A 1 17.70 -6.75 -4.40
CA MET A 1 17.66 -5.38 -3.85
C MET A 1 17.20 -5.51 -2.40
N SER A 2 18.16 -5.65 -1.48
CA SER A 2 17.88 -5.84 -0.06
C SER A 2 17.69 -4.46 0.56
N ILE A 3 16.46 -4.11 0.91
CA ILE A 3 16.20 -2.86 1.65
C ILE A 3 16.87 -3.02 3.01
N ASN A 4 17.85 -2.17 3.30
CA ASN A 4 18.51 -2.14 4.60
C ASN A 4 17.53 -1.64 5.65
N LYS A 5 17.48 -2.31 6.81
CA LYS A 5 16.56 -1.94 7.91
C LYS A 5 16.71 -0.48 8.32
N ASP A 6 17.91 0.08 8.23
CA ASP A 6 18.20 1.47 8.58
C ASP A 6 17.52 2.49 7.63
N GLU A 7 17.41 2.14 6.36
CA GLU A 7 16.71 2.96 5.36
C GLU A 7 15.19 2.97 5.60
N LEU A 8 14.66 1.84 6.05
CA LEU A 8 13.25 1.69 6.42
C LEU A 8 12.91 2.47 7.69
N VAL A 9 13.79 2.46 8.68
CA VAL A 9 13.64 3.24 9.93
C VAL A 9 13.64 4.74 9.62
N MET A 10 14.64 5.23 8.87
CA MET A 10 14.66 6.64 8.43
C MET A 10 13.43 7.00 7.59
N GLY A 11 12.98 6.11 6.71
CA GLY A 11 11.78 6.32 5.91
C GLY A 11 10.52 6.46 6.76
N THR A 12 10.42 5.66 7.83
CA THR A 12 9.30 5.66 8.77
C THR A 12 9.29 6.89 9.66
N GLU A 13 10.44 7.27 10.23
CA GLU A 13 10.57 8.48 11.06
C GLU A 13 10.19 9.74 10.26
N ASN A 14 10.70 9.87 9.04
CA ASN A 14 10.34 10.97 8.14
C ASN A 14 8.84 10.97 7.81
N ALA A 15 8.23 9.80 7.60
CA ALA A 15 6.80 9.69 7.36
C ALA A 15 5.98 10.12 8.58
N LEU A 16 6.40 9.76 9.79
CA LEU A 16 5.73 10.16 11.05
C LEU A 16 5.84 11.67 11.29
N VAL A 17 6.98 12.29 11.01
CA VAL A 17 7.17 13.75 11.13
C VAL A 17 6.27 14.50 10.14
N VAL A 18 6.11 13.98 8.92
CA VAL A 18 5.23 14.59 7.90
C VAL A 18 3.75 14.36 8.24
N ASP A 19 3.39 13.19 8.76
CA ASP A 19 2.02 12.87 9.19
C ASP A 19 1.60 13.65 10.45
N ALA A 20 2.54 13.99 11.34
CA ALA A 20 2.30 14.84 12.50
C ALA A 20 2.01 16.31 12.15
N ARG A 21 2.18 16.73 10.88
CA ARG A 21 1.82 18.08 10.44
C ARG A 21 0.30 18.18 10.23
N VAL A 22 -0.25 19.35 10.54
CA VAL A 22 -1.68 19.70 10.35
C VAL A 22 -2.14 19.57 8.88
N THR A 23 -1.20 19.52 7.93
CA THR A 23 -1.46 19.27 6.50
C THR A 23 -1.58 17.78 6.15
N GLY A 24 -1.59 16.89 7.15
CA GLY A 24 -1.76 15.45 6.97
C GLY A 24 -3.08 15.14 6.26
N ARG A 25 -2.99 14.62 5.04
CA ARG A 25 -4.15 14.16 4.28
C ARG A 25 -4.37 12.65 4.50
N PRO A 26 -5.63 12.17 4.46
CA PRO A 26 -5.90 10.73 4.52
C PRO A 26 -5.19 10.00 3.37
N MET A 27 -4.61 8.83 3.66
CA MET A 27 -3.91 8.02 2.64
C MET A 27 -4.87 7.44 1.59
N SER A 28 -6.16 7.31 1.92
CA SER A 28 -7.23 6.99 0.99
C SER A 28 -8.13 8.21 0.83
N SER A 29 -8.03 8.87 -0.31
CA SER A 29 -8.88 10.00 -0.69
C SER A 29 -9.52 9.73 -2.04
N ILE A 30 -10.80 10.06 -2.19
CA ILE A 30 -11.48 9.97 -3.49
C ILE A 30 -10.91 11.06 -4.40
N ILE A 31 -10.41 10.66 -5.57
CA ILE A 31 -9.85 11.57 -6.57
C ILE A 31 -10.98 11.94 -7.53
N HIS A 32 -11.36 13.21 -7.57
CA HIS A 32 -12.41 13.72 -8.44
C HIS A 32 -11.86 14.49 -9.65
N LYS A 33 -10.61 14.98 -9.58
CA LYS A 33 -10.00 15.79 -10.65
C LYS A 33 -8.62 15.27 -11.04
N PHE A 34 -8.27 15.37 -12.32
CA PHE A 34 -6.97 14.93 -12.84
C PHE A 34 -5.77 15.58 -12.12
N ARG A 35 -5.91 16.83 -11.68
CA ARG A 35 -4.85 17.56 -10.93
C ARG A 35 -4.57 16.94 -9.54
N GLU A 36 -5.54 16.24 -8.94
CA GLU A 36 -5.39 15.57 -7.64
C GLU A 36 -4.58 14.27 -7.75
N ILE A 37 -4.45 13.69 -8.96
CA ILE A 37 -3.60 12.52 -9.21
C ILE A 37 -2.13 12.84 -8.90
N LEU A 38 -1.64 13.99 -9.34
CA LEU A 38 -0.27 14.44 -9.07
C LEU A 38 -0.04 14.66 -7.56
N SER A 39 -1.07 15.13 -6.84
CA SER A 39 -1.01 15.25 -5.39
C SER A 39 -1.02 13.88 -4.70
N SER A 40 -1.65 12.86 -5.29
CA SER A 40 -1.69 11.49 -4.74
C SER A 40 -0.35 10.75 -4.82
N PHE A 41 0.51 11.10 -5.78
CA PHE A 41 1.88 10.58 -5.89
C PHE A 41 2.88 11.30 -4.97
N ASP A 42 2.58 11.39 -3.68
CA ASP A 42 3.45 12.04 -2.71
C ASP A 42 4.24 11.07 -1.82
N VAL A 43 5.15 11.65 -1.05
CA VAL A 43 6.00 10.96 -0.08
C VAL A 43 5.16 10.26 1.00
N ILE A 44 3.96 10.78 1.31
CA ILE A 44 3.05 10.20 2.30
C ILE A 44 2.52 8.86 1.78
N SER A 45 1.95 8.81 0.57
CA SER A 45 1.40 7.60 -0.03
C SER A 45 2.43 6.45 -0.10
N TYR A 46 3.68 6.74 -0.49
CA TYR A 46 4.70 5.70 -0.63
C TYR A 46 5.42 5.35 0.68
N LYS A 47 5.92 6.35 1.44
CA LYS A 47 6.72 6.05 2.64
C LYS A 47 5.86 5.61 3.82
N ARG A 48 4.70 6.26 4.03
CA ARG A 48 3.75 5.86 5.08
C ARG A 48 3.09 4.52 4.75
N GLY A 49 2.74 4.32 3.48
CA GLY A 49 2.20 3.05 2.99
C GLY A 49 3.17 1.88 3.21
N ALA A 50 4.45 2.07 2.88
CA ALA A 50 5.49 1.06 3.12
C ALA A 50 5.65 0.76 4.62
N ALA A 51 5.68 1.78 5.47
CA ALA A 51 5.78 1.59 6.93
C ALA A 51 4.59 0.82 7.52
N ILE A 52 3.36 1.09 7.07
CA ILE A 52 2.15 0.37 7.51
C ILE A 52 2.19 -1.09 7.06
N ILE A 53 2.58 -1.35 5.80
CA ILE A 53 2.70 -2.71 5.28
C ILE A 53 3.78 -3.48 6.05
N GLU A 54 4.89 -2.84 6.38
CA GLU A 54 5.96 -3.45 7.17
C GLU A 54 5.53 -3.74 8.62
N MET A 55 4.79 -2.81 9.24
CA MET A 55 4.20 -3.02 10.56
C MET A 55 3.25 -4.22 10.54
N LEU A 56 2.39 -4.31 9.53
CA LEU A 56 1.46 -5.43 9.34
C LEU A 56 2.21 -6.76 9.15
N ARG A 57 3.27 -6.77 8.33
CA ARG A 57 4.16 -7.92 8.13
C ARG A 57 4.81 -8.37 9.44
N THR A 58 5.22 -7.42 10.27
CA THR A 58 5.82 -7.68 11.59
C THR A 58 4.82 -8.24 12.59
N VAL A 59 3.59 -7.71 12.63
CA VAL A 59 2.52 -8.16 13.54
C VAL A 59 2.02 -9.56 13.19
N ILE A 60 1.79 -9.83 11.90
CA ILE A 60 1.21 -11.10 11.43
C ILE A 60 2.29 -12.19 11.23
N GLY A 61 3.54 -11.77 11.08
CA GLY A 61 4.69 -12.63 10.80
C GLY A 61 4.85 -12.95 9.31
N GLU A 62 6.10 -13.05 8.86
CA GLU A 62 6.49 -13.18 7.45
C GLU A 62 5.74 -14.29 6.69
N LYS A 63 5.64 -15.47 7.30
CA LYS A 63 5.02 -16.65 6.67
C LYS A 63 3.53 -16.45 6.40
N ASN A 64 2.82 -15.88 7.37
CA ASN A 64 1.38 -15.63 7.28
C ASN A 64 1.10 -14.45 6.35
N PHE A 65 1.93 -13.40 6.39
CA PHE A 65 1.83 -12.27 5.48
C PHE A 65 1.98 -12.70 4.02
N ARG A 66 3.02 -13.49 3.69
CA ARG A 66 3.21 -14.03 2.34
C ARG A 66 2.05 -14.91 1.89
N LYS A 67 1.56 -15.80 2.76
CA LYS A 67 0.41 -16.66 2.45
C LYS A 67 -0.84 -15.84 2.15
N GLY A 68 -1.12 -14.82 2.96
CA GLY A 68 -2.23 -13.89 2.76
C GLY A 68 -2.12 -13.12 1.44
N LEU A 69 -0.94 -12.63 1.10
CA LEU A 69 -0.68 -11.92 -0.16
C LEU A 69 -0.89 -12.83 -1.38
N THR A 70 -0.32 -14.03 -1.37
CA THR A 70 -0.50 -15.01 -2.45
C THR A 70 -1.97 -15.41 -2.60
N SER A 71 -2.67 -15.62 -1.48
CA SER A 71 -4.11 -15.92 -1.51
C SER A 71 -4.92 -14.75 -2.07
N ASN A 72 -4.64 -13.52 -1.66
CA ASN A 72 -5.36 -12.33 -2.13
C ASN A 72 -5.21 -12.13 -3.65
N ILE A 73 -3.97 -12.22 -4.16
CA ILE A 73 -3.70 -12.08 -5.58
C ILE A 73 -4.38 -13.21 -6.36
N ARG A 74 -4.26 -14.46 -5.90
CA ARG A 74 -4.88 -15.62 -6.54
C ARG A 74 -6.40 -15.48 -6.63
N THR A 75 -7.07 -15.17 -5.51
CA THR A 75 -8.53 -14.99 -5.50
C THR A 75 -8.97 -13.86 -6.43
N ARG A 76 -8.24 -12.73 -6.48
CA ARG A 76 -8.60 -11.63 -7.39
C ARG A 76 -8.36 -11.98 -8.87
N LEU A 77 -7.32 -12.74 -9.19
CA LEU A 77 -7.08 -13.25 -10.54
C LEU A 77 -8.17 -14.24 -10.98
N GLU A 78 -8.55 -15.17 -10.10
CA GLU A 78 -9.64 -16.13 -10.37
C GLU A 78 -10.99 -15.43 -10.58
N LEU A 79 -11.30 -14.38 -9.80
CA LEU A 79 -12.50 -13.56 -9.98
C LEU A 79 -12.49 -12.78 -11.30
N GLN A 80 -11.34 -12.32 -11.78
CA GLN A 80 -11.23 -11.67 -13.10
C GLN A 80 -11.44 -12.68 -14.23
N SER A 81 -10.88 -13.89 -14.15
CA SER A 81 -11.12 -14.95 -15.12
C SER A 81 -12.59 -15.39 -15.19
N PHE A 82 -13.27 -15.41 -14.04
CA PHE A 82 -14.70 -15.70 -13.97
C PHE A 82 -15.57 -14.60 -14.60
N ASN A 83 -15.25 -13.32 -14.36
CA ASN A 83 -16.02 -12.20 -14.92
C ASN A 83 -15.85 -12.03 -16.44
N VAL A 84 -14.70 -12.42 -16.99
CA VAL A 84 -14.49 -12.43 -18.45
C VAL A 84 -15.31 -13.56 -19.10
N GLY A 85 -15.42 -14.73 -18.46
CA GLY A 85 -16.25 -15.84 -18.96
C GLY A 85 -17.75 -15.53 -19.01
N LEU A 86 -18.26 -14.66 -18.13
CA LEU A 86 -19.67 -14.22 -18.12
C LEU A 86 -20.00 -13.14 -19.16
N GLN A 87 -18.99 -12.51 -19.79
CA GLN A 87 -19.20 -11.48 -20.82
C GLN A 87 -19.20 -12.06 -22.26
N ILE A 88 -18.94 -13.36 -22.43
CA ILE A 88 -18.87 -14.04 -23.73
C ILE A 88 -19.94 -15.13 -23.92
N ALA A 89 -20.95 -15.16 -23.04
CA ALA A 89 -22.13 -16.03 -23.14
C ALA A 89 -23.40 -15.21 -23.39
#